data_AF-A0A352F0B4-F1
#
_entry.id   AF-A0A352F0B4-F1
#
_cell.length_a   1.000
_cell.length_b   1.000
_cell.length_c   1.000
_cell.angle_alpha   90.00
_cell.angle_beta   90.00
_cell.angle_gamma   90.00
#
_symmetry.space_group_name_H-M   'P 1'
#
loop_
_entity.id
_entity.type
_entity.pdbx_description
1 polymer ?
#
loop_
_entity_poly.entity_id
_entity_poly.type
_entity_poly.pdbx_seq_one_letter_code
_entity_poly.pdbx_strand_id
1 'polypeptide(L)'
;MDDEVDRRRLAIRRGLRSIYRAACEPEIFAEYGSDLLWCFYFISSTSLDSGLRRLSRRMGKERARRWRLDYRSLPSAADADTIIDYLHGSAAADKFGIADPALNQQIRKALAKLPLVNILYFDPKTEPPPTDATEQCSCGLQNERGRTRCRKCRKQLVRMGRYEVGFYALTRTYSCDGFEAQVGARLADVIKWLPFMRPYRGNENGENPEFYDTVYFVTHVVYTLNEYNTYRLPSRLLPAEFQFLKENLKEAIAMNDPEMVGEFLDSLKAFGLGNTHPLIAGGMDYLLSQQNSDGSWGERDTNDPYLRYHPTWTAIDGLRDYAWREERSSFAELKQLLTQRHKQK
;
A
#
# COMPACT_ATOMS: atom_id res chain seq x y z
N MET A 1 24.77 -19.43 8.28
CA MET A 1 24.06 -19.13 7.03
C MET A 1 22.77 -19.94 6.94
N ASP A 2 22.83 -21.28 7.01
CA ASP A 2 21.62 -22.12 6.94
C ASP A 2 20.64 -21.89 8.11
N ASP A 3 21.15 -21.77 9.35
CA ASP A 3 20.32 -21.51 10.54
C ASP A 3 19.59 -20.15 10.49
N GLU A 4 20.25 -19.12 9.94
CA GLU A 4 19.66 -17.79 9.77
C GLU A 4 18.58 -17.78 8.69
N VAL A 5 18.84 -18.45 7.56
CA VAL A 5 17.86 -18.63 6.47
C VAL A 5 16.63 -19.39 6.98
N ASP A 6 16.83 -20.41 7.81
CA ASP A 6 15.74 -21.19 8.38
C ASP A 6 14.97 -20.42 9.45
N ARG A 7 15.65 -19.67 10.32
CA ARG A 7 15.01 -18.73 11.28
C ARG A 7 14.11 -17.74 10.54
N ARG A 8 14.61 -17.13 9.45
CA ARG A 8 13.86 -16.17 8.64
C ARG A 8 12.64 -16.81 7.97
N ARG A 9 12.81 -17.99 7.35
CA ARG A 9 11.70 -18.75 6.75
C ARG A 9 10.62 -19.10 7.77
N LEU A 10 11.02 -19.50 8.98
CA LEU A 10 10.09 -19.81 10.06
C LEU A 10 9.33 -18.56 10.51
N ALA A 11 10.02 -17.43 10.69
CA ALA A 11 9.41 -16.16 11.06
C ALA A 11 8.35 -15.72 10.05
N ILE A 12 8.68 -15.72 8.75
CA ILE A 12 7.75 -15.39 7.67
C ILE A 12 6.51 -16.31 7.68
N ARG A 13 6.70 -17.63 7.86
CA ARG A 13 5.58 -18.58 7.90
C ARG A 13 4.68 -18.37 9.11
N ARG A 14 5.23 -17.99 10.27
CA ARG A 14 4.44 -17.63 11.46
C ARG A 14 3.62 -16.35 11.22
N GLY A 15 4.23 -15.33 10.64
CA GLY A 15 3.54 -14.09 10.24
C GLY A 15 2.37 -14.36 9.31
N LEU A 16 2.60 -15.10 8.21
CA LEU A 16 1.54 -15.41 7.26
C LEU A 16 0.39 -16.19 7.89
N ARG A 17 0.68 -17.11 8.82
CA ARG A 17 -0.36 -17.82 9.58
C ARG A 17 -1.13 -16.90 10.51
N SER A 18 -0.48 -15.89 11.10
CA SER A 18 -1.14 -14.89 11.94
C SER A 18 -2.12 -14.04 11.11
N ILE A 19 -1.68 -13.50 9.96
CA ILE A 19 -2.54 -12.78 9.01
C ILE A 19 -3.72 -13.65 8.57
N TYR A 20 -3.46 -14.94 8.29
CA TYR A 20 -4.53 -15.86 7.91
C TYR A 20 -5.58 -16.09 8.99
N ARG A 21 -5.18 -16.13 10.27
CA ARG A 21 -6.15 -16.21 11.36
C ARG A 21 -7.01 -14.95 11.40
N ALA A 22 -6.39 -13.76 11.31
CA ALA A 22 -7.11 -12.49 11.25
C ALA A 22 -8.12 -12.46 10.06
N ALA A 23 -7.71 -12.93 8.88
CA ALA A 23 -8.59 -13.01 7.71
C ALA A 23 -9.72 -14.06 7.81
N CYS A 24 -9.66 -14.95 8.80
CA CYS A 24 -10.73 -15.89 9.11
C CYS A 24 -11.73 -15.33 10.13
N GLU A 25 -11.39 -14.26 10.85
CA GLU A 25 -12.29 -13.59 11.77
C GLU A 25 -13.31 -12.74 10.97
N PRO A 26 -14.63 -12.97 11.13
CA PRO A 26 -15.64 -12.32 10.29
C PRO A 26 -15.62 -10.79 10.36
N GLU A 27 -15.41 -10.21 11.54
CA GLU A 27 -15.42 -8.75 11.72
C GLU A 27 -14.21 -8.10 11.05
N ILE A 28 -13.01 -8.65 11.26
CA ILE A 28 -11.79 -8.19 10.60
C ILE A 28 -11.91 -8.34 9.09
N PHE A 29 -12.43 -9.47 8.61
CA PHE A 29 -12.57 -9.71 7.18
C PHE A 29 -13.64 -8.83 6.53
N ALA A 30 -14.67 -8.41 7.28
CA ALA A 30 -15.67 -7.48 6.78
C ALA A 30 -15.11 -6.07 6.56
N GLU A 31 -14.16 -5.65 7.40
CA GLU A 31 -13.56 -4.33 7.37
C GLU A 31 -12.30 -4.26 6.47
N TYR A 32 -11.44 -5.27 6.53
CA TYR A 32 -10.12 -5.30 5.86
C TYR A 32 -9.98 -6.42 4.84
N GLY A 33 -11.09 -7.06 4.43
CA GLY A 33 -11.06 -8.22 3.56
C GLY A 33 -10.36 -7.96 2.22
N SER A 34 -10.59 -6.80 1.61
CA SER A 34 -9.97 -6.42 0.34
C SER A 34 -8.45 -6.31 0.43
N ASP A 35 -7.92 -5.67 1.47
CA ASP A 35 -6.49 -5.52 1.74
C ASP A 35 -5.82 -6.87 2.04
N LEU A 36 -6.45 -7.68 2.88
CA LEU A 36 -5.97 -9.03 3.20
C LEU A 36 -5.88 -9.93 1.96
N LEU A 37 -6.81 -9.79 1.00
CA LEU A 37 -6.71 -10.52 -0.27
C LEU A 37 -5.50 -10.10 -1.08
N TRP A 38 -5.19 -8.80 -1.14
CA TRP A 38 -4.00 -8.29 -1.81
C TRP A 38 -2.72 -8.76 -1.13
N CYS A 39 -2.67 -8.77 0.20
CA CYS A 39 -1.57 -9.36 0.98
C CYS A 39 -1.26 -10.79 0.51
N PHE A 40 -2.28 -11.67 0.48
CA PHE A 40 -2.07 -13.04 0.01
C PHE A 40 -1.65 -13.08 -1.46
N TYR A 41 -2.25 -12.23 -2.29
CA TYR A 41 -1.97 -12.25 -3.72
C TYR A 41 -0.51 -11.87 -4.01
N PHE A 42 -0.05 -10.75 -3.47
CA PHE A 42 1.32 -10.28 -3.69
C PHE A 42 2.35 -11.27 -3.16
N ILE A 43 2.20 -11.76 -1.93
CA ILE A 43 3.10 -12.79 -1.38
C ILE A 43 3.09 -14.03 -2.28
N SER A 44 1.92 -14.48 -2.76
CA SER A 44 1.82 -15.70 -3.56
C SER A 44 2.40 -15.58 -4.98
N SER A 45 2.36 -14.38 -5.55
CA SER A 45 2.73 -14.10 -6.94
C SER A 45 4.19 -13.70 -7.09
N THR A 46 4.78 -13.04 -6.08
CA THR A 46 6.12 -12.44 -6.19
C THR A 46 7.18 -13.08 -5.29
N SER A 47 6.85 -13.96 -4.34
CA SER A 47 7.86 -14.60 -3.47
C SER A 47 8.80 -15.54 -4.24
N LEU A 48 10.09 -15.56 -3.90
CA LEU A 48 11.04 -16.54 -4.43
C LEU A 48 10.80 -17.95 -3.84
N ASP A 49 10.43 -18.03 -2.57
CA ASP A 49 10.17 -19.31 -1.88
C ASP A 49 8.87 -19.97 -2.40
N SER A 50 9.01 -21.10 -3.09
CA SER A 50 7.86 -21.80 -3.68
C SER A 50 6.88 -22.35 -2.64
N GLY A 51 7.34 -22.68 -1.44
CA GLY A 51 6.49 -23.13 -0.33
C GLY A 51 5.61 -22.01 0.20
N LEU A 52 6.19 -20.82 0.40
CA LEU A 52 5.49 -19.60 0.78
C LEU A 52 4.46 -19.22 -0.28
N ARG A 53 4.83 -19.27 -1.56
CA ARG A 53 3.89 -19.02 -2.68
C ARG A 53 2.68 -19.93 -2.62
N ARG A 54 2.89 -21.25 -2.50
CA ARG A 54 1.81 -22.24 -2.44
C ARG A 54 0.92 -22.04 -1.21
N LEU A 55 1.52 -21.78 -0.06
CA LEU A 55 0.81 -21.55 1.20
C LEU A 55 -0.09 -20.31 1.10
N SER A 56 0.49 -19.17 0.71
CA SER A 56 -0.23 -17.91 0.57
C SER A 56 -1.32 -17.99 -0.50
N ARG A 57 -1.04 -18.63 -1.65
CA ARG A 57 -2.05 -18.83 -2.71
C ARG A 57 -3.24 -19.65 -2.24
N ARG A 58 -3.02 -20.68 -1.42
CA ARG A 58 -4.11 -21.51 -0.88
C ARG A 58 -4.99 -20.70 0.07
N MET A 59 -4.38 -19.98 1.00
CA MET A 59 -5.06 -19.10 1.96
C MET A 59 -5.86 -18.01 1.24
N GLY A 60 -5.23 -17.28 0.32
CA GLY A 60 -5.88 -16.24 -0.47
C GLY A 60 -7.02 -16.76 -1.35
N LYS A 61 -6.86 -17.92 -1.99
CA LYS A 61 -7.97 -18.55 -2.76
C LYS A 61 -9.17 -18.88 -1.88
N GLU A 62 -8.95 -19.37 -0.67
CA GLU A 62 -10.04 -19.67 0.24
C GLU A 62 -10.78 -18.38 0.63
N ARG A 63 -10.05 -17.35 1.05
CA ARG A 63 -10.62 -16.06 1.44
C ARG A 63 -11.28 -15.34 0.26
N ALA A 64 -10.74 -15.44 -0.95
CA ALA A 64 -11.36 -14.87 -2.14
C ALA A 64 -12.69 -15.55 -2.48
N ARG A 65 -12.84 -16.86 -2.25
CA ARG A 65 -14.17 -17.51 -2.36
C ARG A 65 -15.13 -16.98 -1.31
N ARG A 66 -14.65 -16.75 -0.09
CA ARG A 66 -15.48 -16.16 0.98
C ARG A 66 -15.93 -14.75 0.62
N TRP A 67 -15.02 -13.90 0.13
CA TRP A 67 -15.34 -12.57 -0.39
C TRP A 67 -16.45 -12.60 -1.44
N ARG A 68 -16.36 -13.51 -2.43
CA ARG A 68 -17.42 -13.67 -3.44
C ARG A 68 -18.77 -14.09 -2.87
N LEU A 69 -18.79 -14.82 -1.75
CA LEU A 69 -20.03 -15.22 -1.09
C LEU A 69 -20.66 -14.07 -0.31
N ASP A 70 -19.84 -13.23 0.32
CA ASP A 70 -20.28 -12.14 1.19
C ASP A 70 -20.62 -10.86 0.39
N TYR A 71 -19.91 -10.59 -0.71
CA TYR A 71 -20.00 -9.36 -1.51
C TYR A 71 -20.54 -9.65 -2.92
N ARG A 72 -21.76 -10.20 -3.02
CA ARG A 72 -22.35 -10.67 -4.30
C ARG A 72 -22.85 -9.55 -5.23
N SER A 73 -23.11 -8.38 -4.67
CA SER A 73 -23.67 -7.23 -5.40
C SER A 73 -23.23 -5.95 -4.74
N LEU A 74 -22.98 -4.91 -5.53
CA LEU A 74 -22.66 -3.60 -5.01
C LEU A 74 -23.91 -2.99 -4.35
N PRO A 75 -23.82 -2.45 -3.11
CA PRO A 75 -24.95 -1.79 -2.46
C PRO A 75 -25.45 -0.60 -3.28
N SER A 76 -26.77 -0.42 -3.36
CA SER A 76 -27.40 0.63 -4.18
C SER A 76 -27.06 2.06 -3.73
N ALA A 77 -26.73 2.23 -2.44
CA ALA A 77 -26.34 3.50 -1.83
C ALA A 77 -24.86 3.52 -1.39
N ALA A 78 -24.00 2.73 -2.06
CA ALA A 78 -22.57 2.72 -1.78
C ALA A 78 -21.93 4.08 -2.03
N ASP A 79 -21.12 4.55 -1.09
CA ASP A 79 -20.30 5.75 -1.25
C ASP A 79 -19.00 5.43 -2.01
N ALA A 80 -18.17 6.45 -2.23
CA ALA A 80 -16.95 6.31 -3.00
C ALA A 80 -15.97 5.31 -2.37
N ASP A 81 -15.76 5.37 -1.06
CA ASP A 81 -14.82 4.48 -0.35
C ASP A 81 -15.32 3.02 -0.39
N THR A 82 -16.62 2.79 -0.21
CA THR A 82 -17.22 1.45 -0.38
C THR A 82 -17.04 0.92 -1.81
N ILE A 83 -17.24 1.77 -2.84
CA ILE A 83 -17.07 1.34 -4.24
C ILE A 83 -15.60 0.98 -4.52
N ILE A 84 -14.66 1.74 -3.96
CA ILE A 84 -13.21 1.50 -4.09
C ILE A 84 -12.80 0.23 -3.37
N ASP A 85 -13.33 -0.03 -2.16
CA ASP A 85 -13.11 -1.28 -1.43
C ASP A 85 -13.60 -2.51 -2.22
N TYR A 86 -14.82 -2.41 -2.79
CA TYR A 86 -15.34 -3.44 -3.70
C TYR A 86 -14.46 -3.66 -4.92
N LEU A 87 -13.92 -2.58 -5.51
CA LEU A 87 -12.94 -2.68 -6.60
C LEU A 87 -11.71 -3.47 -6.14
N HIS A 88 -11.12 -3.12 -5.00
CA HIS A 88 -9.91 -3.76 -4.49
C HIS A 88 -10.13 -5.25 -4.22
N GLY A 89 -11.18 -5.60 -3.47
CA GLY A 89 -11.49 -6.99 -3.14
C GLY A 89 -11.85 -7.82 -4.37
N SER A 90 -12.62 -7.24 -5.31
CA SER A 90 -12.97 -7.92 -6.55
C SER A 90 -11.76 -8.14 -7.47
N ALA A 91 -10.89 -7.14 -7.59
CA ALA A 91 -9.66 -7.24 -8.37
C ALA A 91 -8.74 -8.36 -7.82
N ALA A 92 -8.54 -8.40 -6.50
CA ALA A 92 -7.73 -9.44 -5.88
C ALA A 92 -8.34 -10.84 -6.06
N ALA A 93 -9.66 -10.99 -5.89
CA ALA A 93 -10.37 -12.26 -6.10
C ALA A 93 -10.24 -12.77 -7.56
N ASP A 94 -10.29 -11.87 -8.55
CA ASP A 94 -10.06 -12.21 -9.96
C ASP A 94 -8.64 -12.72 -10.19
N LYS A 95 -7.64 -12.11 -9.55
CA LYS A 95 -6.24 -12.58 -9.64
C LYS A 95 -6.02 -13.97 -9.01
N PHE A 96 -6.90 -14.39 -8.10
CA PHE A 96 -6.96 -15.77 -7.61
C PHE A 96 -7.69 -16.75 -8.55
N GLY A 97 -8.29 -16.25 -9.63
CA GLY A 97 -9.04 -17.03 -10.62
C GLY A 97 -10.48 -17.29 -10.21
N ILE A 98 -11.06 -16.45 -9.35
CA ILE A 98 -12.45 -16.58 -8.86
C ILE A 98 -13.23 -15.37 -9.39
N ALA A 99 -13.57 -15.45 -10.68
CA ALA A 99 -14.14 -14.34 -11.42
C ALA A 99 -15.60 -14.05 -11.05
N ASP A 100 -15.97 -12.77 -11.04
CA ASP A 100 -17.36 -12.32 -11.02
C ASP A 100 -17.56 -11.15 -12.00
N PRO A 101 -17.79 -11.44 -13.28
CA PRO A 101 -17.97 -10.41 -14.30
C PRO A 101 -19.17 -9.49 -14.04
N ALA A 102 -20.21 -10.00 -13.37
CA ALA A 102 -21.42 -9.23 -13.09
C ALA A 102 -21.16 -8.16 -12.02
N LEU A 103 -20.50 -8.53 -10.92
CA LEU A 103 -20.08 -7.57 -9.90
C LEU A 103 -19.07 -6.57 -10.46
N ASN A 104 -18.09 -7.03 -11.23
CA ASN A 104 -17.10 -6.15 -11.87
C ASN A 104 -17.75 -5.08 -12.75
N GLN A 105 -18.79 -5.46 -13.50
CA GLN A 105 -19.53 -4.49 -14.32
C GLN A 105 -20.30 -3.48 -13.45
N GLN A 106 -20.88 -3.90 -12.32
CA GLN A 106 -21.53 -2.97 -11.39
C GLN A 106 -20.54 -1.95 -10.83
N ILE A 107 -19.38 -2.41 -10.37
CA ILE A 107 -18.30 -1.57 -9.83
C ILE A 107 -17.85 -0.55 -10.87
N ARG A 108 -17.51 -0.99 -12.10
CA ARG A 108 -17.08 -0.07 -13.17
C ARG A 108 -18.15 0.97 -13.51
N LYS A 109 -19.43 0.57 -13.57
CA LYS A 109 -20.54 1.50 -13.81
C LYS A 109 -20.73 2.51 -12.68
N ALA A 110 -20.47 2.12 -11.43
CA ALA A 110 -20.56 3.01 -10.28
C ALA A 110 -19.41 4.02 -10.27
N LEU A 111 -18.17 3.55 -10.46
CA LEU A 111 -16.97 4.40 -10.56
C LEU A 111 -17.07 5.46 -11.65
N ALA A 112 -17.55 5.09 -12.84
CA ALA A 112 -17.71 6.02 -13.96
C ALA A 112 -18.70 7.17 -13.70
N LYS A 113 -19.53 7.06 -12.66
CA LYS A 113 -20.50 8.10 -12.25
C LYS A 113 -19.98 8.98 -11.11
N LEU A 114 -18.93 8.55 -10.42
CA LEU A 114 -18.39 9.32 -9.30
C LEU A 114 -17.58 10.52 -9.82
N PRO A 115 -17.71 11.69 -9.18
CA PRO A 115 -16.77 12.78 -9.39
C PRO A 115 -15.34 12.32 -9.08
N LEU A 116 -14.38 12.68 -9.95
CA LEU A 116 -12.97 12.31 -9.78
C LEU A 116 -12.42 12.69 -8.39
N VAL A 117 -12.81 13.85 -7.87
CA VAL A 117 -12.43 14.33 -6.53
C VAL A 117 -12.97 13.46 -5.39
N ASN A 118 -14.02 12.67 -5.59
CA ASN A 118 -14.49 11.70 -4.59
C ASN A 118 -13.68 10.40 -4.65
N ILE A 119 -12.97 10.17 -5.76
CA ILE A 119 -12.10 9.00 -5.94
C ILE A 119 -10.68 9.34 -5.48
N LEU A 120 -10.14 10.49 -5.88
CA LEU A 120 -8.73 10.85 -5.65
C LEU A 120 -8.51 12.02 -4.69
N TYR A 121 -9.57 12.60 -4.11
CA TYR A 121 -9.56 13.82 -3.27
C TYR A 121 -9.22 15.13 -4.00
N PHE A 122 -8.68 15.08 -5.22
CA PHE A 122 -8.38 16.23 -6.07
C PHE A 122 -8.43 15.86 -7.57
N ASP A 123 -8.23 16.85 -8.44
CA ASP A 123 -8.04 16.59 -9.88
C ASP A 123 -6.55 16.64 -10.25
N PRO A 124 -5.88 15.48 -10.40
CA PRO A 124 -4.46 15.44 -10.74
C PRO A 124 -4.15 16.00 -12.12
N LYS A 125 -5.14 16.27 -12.98
CA LYS A 125 -4.88 16.92 -14.27
C LYS A 125 -4.57 18.39 -14.12
N THR A 126 -5.10 19.04 -13.09
CA THR A 126 -5.10 20.50 -12.96
C THR A 126 -4.27 21.02 -11.79
N GLU A 127 -4.10 20.25 -10.71
CA GLU A 127 -3.38 20.68 -9.51
C GLU A 127 -2.55 19.54 -8.87
N PRO A 128 -1.50 19.85 -8.08
CA PRO A 128 -0.79 18.85 -7.27
C PRO A 128 -1.64 18.37 -6.07
N PRO A 129 -1.25 17.29 -5.37
CA PRO A 129 -1.90 16.86 -4.13
C PRO A 129 -2.06 18.01 -3.13
N PRO A 130 -3.29 18.37 -2.75
CA PRO A 130 -3.56 19.51 -1.90
C PRO A 130 -3.39 19.21 -0.41
N THR A 131 -3.41 20.25 0.42
CA THR A 131 -3.35 20.18 1.90
C THR A 131 -4.67 20.58 2.58
N ASP A 132 -5.72 20.82 1.80
CA ASP A 132 -7.05 21.24 2.27
C ASP A 132 -8.14 20.20 1.96
N ALA A 133 -7.74 18.99 1.55
CA ALA A 133 -8.61 17.83 1.47
C ALA A 133 -8.96 17.31 2.87
N THR A 134 -10.07 16.58 2.95
CA THR A 134 -10.55 16.00 4.21
C THR A 134 -11.02 14.58 3.98
N GLU A 135 -10.83 13.74 5.00
CA GLU A 135 -11.43 12.42 5.07
C GLU A 135 -12.97 12.50 4.97
N GLN A 136 -13.57 11.37 4.67
CA GLN A 136 -15.02 11.23 4.80
C GLN A 136 -15.42 11.46 6.26
N CYS A 137 -16.46 12.27 6.49
CA CYS A 137 -16.93 12.48 7.84
C CYS A 137 -17.50 11.17 8.42
N SER A 138 -17.34 10.96 9.74
CA SER A 138 -17.91 9.82 10.49
C SER A 138 -19.42 9.59 10.33
N CYS A 139 -20.16 10.48 9.67
CA CYS A 139 -21.58 10.30 9.33
C CYS A 139 -21.80 9.84 7.88
N GLY A 140 -20.75 9.40 7.18
CA GLY A 140 -20.76 8.97 5.78
C GLY A 140 -20.81 10.10 4.75
N LEU A 141 -20.53 11.35 5.15
CA LEU A 141 -20.65 12.49 4.23
C LEU A 141 -19.28 12.96 3.75
N GLN A 142 -19.09 12.90 2.43
CA GLN A 142 -17.99 13.62 1.77
C GLN A 142 -18.30 15.12 1.74
N ASN A 143 -17.38 15.92 2.25
CA ASN A 143 -17.51 17.38 2.31
C ASN A 143 -16.67 18.03 1.21
N GLU A 144 -17.04 19.26 0.85
CA GLU A 144 -16.25 20.10 -0.05
C GLU A 144 -14.90 20.41 0.58
N ARG A 145 -13.85 20.51 -0.26
CA ARG A 145 -12.50 20.90 0.15
C ARG A 145 -12.49 22.23 0.91
N GLY A 146 -11.54 22.36 1.84
CA GLY A 146 -11.37 23.56 2.67
C GLY A 146 -12.33 23.67 3.86
N ARG A 147 -13.40 22.87 3.93
CA ARG A 147 -14.31 22.86 5.08
C ARG A 147 -13.61 22.29 6.32
N THR A 148 -13.91 22.87 7.48
CA THR A 148 -13.44 22.40 8.79
C THR A 148 -14.50 21.62 9.56
N ARG A 149 -15.78 21.79 9.22
CA ARG A 149 -16.91 21.11 9.86
C ARG A 149 -17.86 20.50 8.84
N CYS A 150 -18.33 19.29 9.17
CA CYS A 150 -19.28 18.57 8.34
C CYS A 150 -20.58 19.36 8.18
N ARG A 151 -21.06 19.51 6.95
CA ARG A 151 -22.31 20.25 6.67
C ARG A 151 -23.56 19.57 7.25
N LYS A 152 -23.53 18.26 7.48
CA LYS A 152 -24.64 17.46 8.02
C LYS A 152 -24.60 17.39 9.54
N CYS A 153 -23.57 16.75 10.11
CA CYS A 153 -23.53 16.48 11.55
C CYS A 153 -22.72 17.52 12.37
N ARG A 154 -22.14 18.54 11.72
CA ARG A 154 -21.35 19.62 12.35
C ARG A 154 -20.08 19.19 13.11
N LYS A 155 -19.74 17.89 13.11
CA LYS A 155 -18.47 17.37 13.64
C LYS A 155 -17.28 17.97 12.89
N GLN A 156 -16.16 18.09 13.59
CA GLN A 156 -14.88 18.49 13.02
C GLN A 156 -14.44 17.49 11.94
N LEU A 157 -13.95 17.99 10.81
CA LEU A 157 -13.36 17.18 9.75
C LEU A 157 -11.87 16.98 10.00
N VAL A 158 -11.39 15.77 9.71
CA VAL A 158 -9.97 15.44 9.70
C VAL A 158 -9.39 15.93 8.38
N ARG A 159 -8.33 16.75 8.45
CA ARG A 159 -7.63 17.26 7.28
C ARG A 159 -6.55 16.26 6.88
N MET A 160 -6.40 16.10 5.57
CA MET A 160 -5.40 15.20 5.01
C MET A 160 -4.16 15.99 4.58
N GLY A 161 -2.99 15.42 4.84
CA GLY A 161 -1.72 15.94 4.35
C GLY A 161 -1.56 15.71 2.84
N ARG A 162 -0.66 16.47 2.19
CA ARG A 162 -0.40 16.29 0.75
C ARG A 162 0.12 14.89 0.42
N TYR A 163 0.92 14.31 1.31
CA TYR A 163 1.49 12.97 1.12
C TYR A 163 0.44 11.88 1.26
N GLU A 164 -0.47 12.03 2.22
CA GLU A 164 -1.62 11.15 2.39
C GLU A 164 -2.55 11.19 1.17
N VAL A 165 -2.90 12.39 0.69
CA VAL A 165 -3.70 12.55 -0.54
C VAL A 165 -2.97 11.96 -1.75
N GLY A 166 -1.65 12.20 -1.85
CA GLY A 166 -0.81 11.62 -2.89
C GLY A 166 -0.78 10.08 -2.83
N PHE A 167 -0.70 9.50 -1.63
CA PHE A 167 -0.72 8.06 -1.40
C PHE A 167 -2.03 7.45 -1.89
N TYR A 168 -3.18 8.00 -1.48
CA TYR A 168 -4.48 7.52 -1.96
C TYR A 168 -4.62 7.66 -3.47
N ALA A 169 -4.13 8.76 -4.05
CA ALA A 169 -4.21 8.95 -5.49
C ALA A 169 -3.36 7.94 -6.27
N LEU A 170 -2.16 7.62 -5.79
CA LEU A 170 -1.28 6.59 -6.39
C LEU A 170 -1.94 5.21 -6.36
N THR A 171 -2.39 4.77 -5.19
CA THR A 171 -2.97 3.43 -5.01
C THR A 171 -4.28 3.29 -5.78
N ARG A 172 -5.18 4.27 -5.68
CA ARG A 172 -6.50 4.22 -6.33
C ARG A 172 -6.39 4.30 -7.86
N THR A 173 -5.50 5.12 -8.41
CA THR A 173 -5.31 5.16 -9.87
C THR A 173 -4.68 3.87 -10.40
N TYR A 174 -3.68 3.32 -9.71
CA TYR A 174 -3.09 2.01 -10.06
C TYR A 174 -4.16 0.91 -10.07
N SER A 175 -4.99 0.84 -9.03
CA SER A 175 -6.07 -0.14 -8.92
C SER A 175 -7.13 0.06 -10.00
N CYS A 176 -7.53 1.31 -10.29
CA CYS A 176 -8.49 1.61 -11.36
C CYS A 176 -7.96 1.20 -12.74
N ASP A 177 -6.71 1.52 -13.05
CA ASP A 177 -6.06 1.15 -14.31
C ASP A 177 -6.01 -0.38 -14.45
N GLY A 178 -5.58 -1.09 -13.40
CA GLY A 178 -5.52 -2.56 -13.39
C GLY A 178 -6.89 -3.26 -13.43
N PHE A 179 -7.96 -2.58 -13.01
CA PHE A 179 -9.34 -3.06 -13.07
C PHE A 179 -10.08 -2.63 -14.35
N GLU A 180 -9.42 -1.87 -15.22
CA GLU A 180 -9.99 -1.27 -16.43
C GLU A 180 -11.20 -0.36 -16.14
N ALA A 181 -11.16 0.34 -15.00
CA ALA A 181 -12.18 1.31 -14.61
C ALA A 181 -11.84 2.70 -15.18
N GLN A 182 -12.80 3.32 -15.89
CA GLN A 182 -12.63 4.66 -16.44
C GLN A 182 -13.06 5.72 -15.41
N VAL A 183 -12.08 6.26 -14.68
CA VAL A 183 -12.33 7.26 -13.62
C VAL A 183 -11.92 8.69 -13.99
N GLY A 184 -11.35 8.89 -15.19
CA GLY A 184 -11.05 10.23 -15.71
C GLY A 184 -9.63 10.74 -15.42
N ALA A 185 -8.80 9.99 -14.71
CA ALA A 185 -7.36 10.20 -14.56
C ALA A 185 -6.63 8.86 -14.58
N ARG A 186 -5.36 8.85 -14.96
CA ARG A 186 -4.47 7.68 -14.95
C ARG A 186 -3.36 7.85 -13.92
N LEU A 187 -2.66 6.77 -13.59
CA LEU A 187 -1.50 6.83 -12.70
C LEU A 187 -0.46 7.88 -13.15
N ALA A 188 -0.25 8.05 -14.46
CA ALA A 188 0.64 9.06 -15.02
C ALA A 188 0.25 10.51 -14.66
N ASP A 189 -1.06 10.80 -14.53
CA ASP A 189 -1.55 12.12 -14.12
C ASP A 189 -1.17 12.45 -12.67
N VAL A 190 -1.02 11.43 -11.81
CA VAL A 190 -0.60 11.60 -10.42
C VAL A 190 0.92 11.70 -10.32
N ILE A 191 1.64 10.79 -10.99
CA ILE A 191 3.12 10.70 -10.93
C ILE A 191 3.80 11.97 -11.43
N LYS A 192 3.21 12.70 -12.38
CA LYS A 192 3.79 13.94 -12.89
C LYS A 192 4.03 15.00 -11.80
N TRP A 193 3.34 14.89 -10.66
CA TRP A 193 3.48 15.82 -9.53
C TRP A 193 4.60 15.45 -8.55
N LEU A 194 5.33 14.35 -8.76
CA LEU A 194 6.46 13.99 -7.89
C LEU A 194 7.49 15.10 -7.69
N PRO A 195 7.85 15.93 -8.69
CA PRO A 195 8.73 17.07 -8.47
C PRO A 195 8.20 18.06 -7.42
N PHE A 196 6.88 18.24 -7.29
CA PHE A 196 6.25 19.12 -6.30
C PHE A 196 6.23 18.50 -4.89
N MET A 197 6.23 17.17 -4.81
CA MET A 197 6.28 16.42 -3.55
C MET A 197 7.70 16.39 -2.96
N ARG A 198 8.72 16.65 -3.78
CA ARG A 198 10.14 16.70 -3.39
C ARG A 198 10.58 18.12 -3.03
N PRO A 199 11.64 18.28 -2.19
CA PRO A 199 12.35 17.23 -1.45
C PRO A 199 11.54 16.70 -0.26
N TYR A 200 11.82 15.45 0.12
CA TYR A 200 11.21 14.80 1.29
C TYR A 200 11.97 15.18 2.56
N ARG A 201 11.24 15.47 3.63
CA ARG A 201 11.80 15.74 4.97
C ARG A 201 11.80 14.45 5.78
N GLY A 202 12.88 14.20 6.53
CA GLY A 202 12.96 13.07 7.46
C GLY A 202 12.15 13.31 8.75
N ASN A 203 12.37 12.50 9.77
CA ASN A 203 11.67 12.60 11.06
C ASN A 203 11.99 13.90 11.82
N GLU A 204 13.19 14.46 11.62
CA GLU A 204 13.65 15.70 12.29
C GLU A 204 13.49 15.62 13.82
N ASN A 205 13.92 14.50 14.43
CA ASN A 205 13.76 14.22 15.86
C ASN A 205 12.30 14.26 16.36
N GLY A 206 11.33 13.92 15.49
CA GLY A 206 9.90 13.95 15.79
C GLY A 206 9.23 15.29 15.57
N GLU A 207 9.95 16.31 15.08
CA GLU A 207 9.38 17.63 14.79
C GLU A 207 8.60 17.68 13.47
N ASN A 208 8.79 16.69 12.58
CA ASN A 208 8.07 16.63 11.31
C ASN A 208 6.81 15.76 11.42
N PRO A 209 5.61 16.35 11.55
CA PRO A 209 4.36 15.58 11.68
C PRO A 209 3.97 14.84 10.39
N GLU A 210 4.53 15.22 9.23
CA GLU A 210 4.25 14.58 7.94
C GLU A 210 5.16 13.37 7.68
N PHE A 211 6.09 13.03 8.58
CA PHE A 211 7.11 12.01 8.31
C PHE A 211 6.51 10.64 7.98
N TYR A 212 5.52 10.20 8.77
CA TYR A 212 4.83 8.92 8.56
C TYR A 212 4.15 8.88 7.18
N ASP A 213 3.37 9.91 6.83
CA ASP A 213 2.72 10.02 5.52
C ASP A 213 3.74 10.09 4.37
N THR A 214 4.88 10.75 4.61
CA THR A 214 5.98 10.83 3.63
C THR A 214 6.54 9.43 3.34
N VAL A 215 6.71 8.60 4.37
CA VAL A 215 7.16 7.20 4.22
C VAL A 215 6.18 6.42 3.35
N TYR A 216 4.90 6.45 3.71
CA TYR A 216 3.83 5.76 2.97
C TYR A 216 3.76 6.22 1.51
N PHE A 217 3.83 7.55 1.28
CA PHE A 217 3.84 8.10 -0.06
C PHE A 217 5.03 7.59 -0.87
N VAL A 218 6.25 7.67 -0.32
CA VAL A 218 7.47 7.25 -1.02
C VAL A 218 7.47 5.76 -1.34
N THR A 219 7.05 4.89 -0.41
CA THR A 219 7.01 3.44 -0.67
C THR A 219 5.96 3.10 -1.71
N HIS A 220 4.81 3.79 -1.72
CA HIS A 220 3.76 3.56 -2.72
C HIS A 220 4.07 4.15 -4.10
N VAL A 221 4.94 5.15 -4.20
CA VAL A 221 5.58 5.51 -5.49
C VAL A 221 6.37 4.31 -6.02
N VAL A 222 7.15 3.64 -5.18
CA VAL A 222 7.93 2.46 -5.56
C VAL A 222 7.00 1.31 -5.96
N TYR A 223 5.99 0.99 -5.16
CA TYR A 223 5.07 -0.12 -5.43
C TYR A 223 4.25 0.04 -6.70
N THR A 224 3.70 1.23 -6.94
CA THR A 224 2.90 1.47 -8.16
C THR A 224 3.77 1.42 -9.43
N LEU A 225 5.03 1.87 -9.35
CA LEU A 225 5.98 1.80 -10.46
C LEU A 225 6.58 0.40 -10.67
N ASN A 226 6.71 -0.42 -9.62
CA ASN A 226 7.29 -1.76 -9.71
C ASN A 226 6.24 -2.88 -9.88
N GLU A 227 4.96 -2.51 -10.05
CA GLU A 227 3.80 -3.41 -10.04
C GLU A 227 3.77 -4.32 -8.82
N TYR A 228 3.87 -3.70 -7.63
CA TYR A 228 3.84 -4.35 -6.33
C TYR A 228 4.75 -5.59 -6.29
N ASN A 229 6.02 -5.31 -6.56
CA ASN A 229 7.15 -6.22 -6.52
C ASN A 229 7.23 -7.26 -7.65
N THR A 230 6.57 -7.02 -8.78
CA THR A 230 6.73 -7.85 -9.99
C THR A 230 8.08 -7.58 -10.68
N TYR A 231 8.55 -6.34 -10.66
CA TYR A 231 9.78 -5.90 -11.33
C TYR A 231 10.73 -5.18 -10.38
N ARG A 232 12.02 -5.20 -10.71
CA ARG A 232 12.98 -4.28 -10.09
C ARG A 232 12.91 -2.91 -10.74
N LEU A 233 13.30 -1.88 -9.98
CA LEU A 233 13.44 -0.52 -10.49
C LEU A 233 14.93 -0.11 -10.47
N PRO A 234 15.43 0.53 -11.54
CA PRO A 234 16.75 1.13 -11.48
C PRO A 234 16.70 2.35 -10.55
N SER A 235 17.59 2.41 -9.55
CA SER A 235 17.64 3.52 -8.57
C SER A 235 17.77 4.91 -9.21
N ARG A 236 18.41 4.99 -10.38
CA ARG A 236 18.50 6.23 -11.20
C ARG A 236 17.16 6.77 -11.70
N LEU A 237 16.09 5.96 -11.70
CA LEU A 237 14.74 6.39 -12.07
C LEU A 237 14.09 7.23 -10.97
N LEU A 238 14.38 6.89 -9.71
CA LEU A 238 13.80 7.48 -8.50
C LEU A 238 14.90 7.84 -7.49
N PRO A 239 15.85 8.72 -7.85
CA PRO A 239 17.03 8.97 -7.03
C PRO A 239 16.67 9.61 -5.68
N ALA A 240 15.63 10.44 -5.62
CA ALA A 240 15.19 11.09 -4.39
C ALA A 240 14.53 10.10 -3.42
N GLU A 241 13.68 9.21 -3.92
CA GLU A 241 13.03 8.17 -3.14
C GLU A 241 14.06 7.17 -2.63
N PHE A 242 14.96 6.71 -3.51
CA PHE A 242 16.03 5.79 -3.11
C PHE A 242 16.95 6.39 -2.04
N GLN A 243 17.29 7.67 -2.14
CA GLN A 243 18.08 8.37 -1.14
C GLN A 243 17.31 8.49 0.19
N PHE A 244 16.06 8.93 0.15
CA PHE A 244 15.21 9.07 1.33
C PHE A 244 15.09 7.74 2.11
N LEU A 245 14.82 6.63 1.42
CA LEU A 245 14.72 5.30 2.03
C LEU A 245 16.03 4.89 2.73
N LYS A 246 17.18 5.14 2.09
CA LYS A 246 18.49 4.81 2.68
C LYS A 246 18.82 5.63 3.92
N GLU A 247 18.47 6.91 3.91
CA GLU A 247 18.77 7.85 4.99
C GLU A 247 17.89 7.61 6.21
N ASN A 248 16.64 7.18 6.02
CA ASN A 248 15.66 7.07 7.10
C ASN A 248 15.46 5.65 7.65
N LEU A 249 16.05 4.60 7.06
CA LEU A 249 15.90 3.23 7.60
C LEU A 249 16.37 3.10 9.04
N LYS A 250 17.50 3.73 9.40
CA LYS A 250 17.99 3.69 10.79
C LYS A 250 17.06 4.42 11.75
N GLU A 251 16.41 5.47 11.29
CA GLU A 251 15.45 6.24 12.07
C GLU A 251 14.20 5.39 12.37
N ALA A 252 13.65 4.69 11.37
CA ALA A 252 12.53 3.77 11.58
C ALA A 252 12.85 2.66 12.61
N ILE A 253 14.08 2.12 12.58
CA ILE A 253 14.55 1.17 13.61
C ILE A 253 14.60 1.84 14.98
N ALA A 254 15.12 3.07 15.07
CA ALA A 254 15.22 3.81 16.34
C ALA A 254 13.85 4.18 16.93
N MET A 255 12.86 4.42 16.08
CA MET A 255 11.45 4.63 16.45
C MET A 255 10.75 3.33 16.91
N ASN A 256 11.42 2.19 16.78
CA ASN A 256 10.86 0.87 17.02
C ASN A 256 9.58 0.60 16.20
N ASP A 257 9.60 0.99 14.92
CA ASP A 257 8.48 0.82 14.00
C ASP A 257 8.74 -0.34 13.02
N PRO A 258 8.22 -1.55 13.28
CA PRO A 258 8.40 -2.70 12.38
C PRO A 258 7.72 -2.53 11.03
N GLU A 259 6.71 -1.68 10.94
CA GLU A 259 5.99 -1.46 9.70
C GLU A 259 6.81 -0.62 8.73
N MET A 260 7.31 0.53 9.19
CA MET A 260 8.19 1.38 8.39
C MET A 260 9.46 0.64 7.98
N VAL A 261 10.03 -0.16 8.89
CA VAL A 261 11.21 -0.96 8.54
C VAL A 261 10.87 -1.98 7.45
N GLY A 262 9.72 -2.66 7.54
CA GLY A 262 9.24 -3.57 6.49
C GLY A 262 9.13 -2.90 5.12
N GLU A 263 8.42 -1.77 5.07
CA GLU A 263 8.20 -0.92 3.89
C GLU A 263 9.52 -0.45 3.25
N PHE A 264 10.47 -0.01 4.07
CA PHE A 264 11.77 0.44 3.61
C PHE A 264 12.62 -0.71 3.06
N LEU A 265 12.66 -1.85 3.74
CA LEU A 265 13.41 -3.02 3.28
C LEU A 265 12.85 -3.52 1.94
N ASP A 266 11.53 -3.60 1.81
CA ASP A 266 10.89 -4.01 0.57
C ASP A 266 11.24 -3.07 -0.59
N SER A 267 11.04 -1.77 -0.38
CA SER A 267 11.34 -0.74 -1.38
C SER A 267 12.82 -0.69 -1.77
N LEU A 268 13.74 -0.83 -0.81
CA LEU A 268 15.19 -0.86 -1.09
C LEU A 268 15.62 -2.13 -1.86
N LYS A 269 14.98 -3.28 -1.59
CA LYS A 269 15.19 -4.51 -2.37
C LYS A 269 14.69 -4.36 -3.80
N ALA A 270 13.60 -3.63 -4.02
CA ALA A 270 13.13 -3.31 -5.38
C ALA A 270 14.16 -2.50 -6.18
N PHE A 271 14.98 -1.69 -5.51
CA PHE A 271 16.13 -0.98 -6.10
C PHE A 271 17.42 -1.84 -6.22
N GLY A 272 17.36 -3.12 -5.88
CA GLY A 272 18.44 -4.08 -6.08
C GLY A 272 19.38 -4.28 -4.90
N LEU A 273 19.09 -3.71 -3.72
CA LEU A 273 19.86 -4.05 -2.52
C LEU A 273 19.59 -5.51 -2.10
N GLY A 274 20.65 -6.30 -1.99
CA GLY A 274 20.57 -7.68 -1.53
C GLY A 274 20.61 -7.80 0.00
N ASN A 275 20.29 -9.00 0.51
CA ASN A 275 20.26 -9.27 1.95
C ASN A 275 21.62 -9.10 2.66
N THR A 276 22.73 -9.16 1.92
CA THR A 276 24.08 -8.93 2.47
C THR A 276 24.44 -7.45 2.57
N HIS A 277 23.62 -6.54 2.02
CA HIS A 277 23.86 -5.11 2.15
C HIS A 277 23.66 -4.70 3.62
N PRO A 278 24.59 -3.97 4.27
CA PRO A 278 24.52 -3.70 5.71
C PRO A 278 23.22 -3.07 6.21
N LEU A 279 22.63 -2.16 5.42
CA LEU A 279 21.32 -1.58 5.72
C LEU A 279 20.20 -2.64 5.73
N ILE A 280 20.19 -3.55 4.75
CA ILE A 280 19.15 -4.59 4.65
C ILE A 280 19.33 -5.61 5.77
N ALA A 281 20.56 -6.06 6.00
CA ALA A 281 20.86 -7.00 7.09
C ALA A 281 20.43 -6.44 8.46
N GLY A 282 20.78 -5.18 8.77
CA GLY A 282 20.41 -4.56 10.03
C GLY A 282 18.89 -4.41 10.23
N GLY A 283 18.14 -4.05 9.19
CA GLY A 283 16.68 -4.01 9.27
C GLY A 283 16.05 -5.41 9.39
N MET A 284 16.59 -6.42 8.69
CA MET A 284 16.14 -7.80 8.83
C MET A 284 16.38 -8.34 10.24
N ASP A 285 17.55 -8.08 10.83
CA ASP A 285 17.88 -8.47 12.20
C ASP A 285 16.91 -7.84 13.20
N TYR A 286 16.62 -6.54 13.03
CA TYR A 286 15.61 -5.84 13.80
C TYR A 286 14.24 -6.56 13.68
N LEU A 287 13.72 -6.77 12.47
CA LEU A 287 12.43 -7.45 12.30
C LEU A 287 12.41 -8.85 12.92
N LEU A 288 13.48 -9.65 12.77
CA LEU A 288 13.58 -10.97 13.39
C LEU A 288 13.63 -10.93 14.93
N SER A 289 14.04 -9.80 15.51
CA SER A 289 14.03 -9.58 16.97
C SER A 289 12.66 -9.10 17.50
N GLN A 290 11.82 -8.49 16.66
CA GLN A 290 10.54 -7.89 17.07
C GLN A 290 9.32 -8.79 16.86
N GLN A 291 9.49 -10.02 16.35
CA GLN A 291 8.33 -10.88 16.11
C GLN A 291 7.67 -11.29 17.44
N ASN A 292 6.36 -11.04 17.54
CA ASN A 292 5.54 -11.45 18.67
C ASN A 292 5.42 -12.99 18.75
N SER A 293 5.10 -13.50 19.94
CA SER A 293 5.00 -14.95 20.17
C SER A 293 3.91 -15.65 19.35
N ASP A 294 2.86 -14.92 18.94
CA ASP A 294 1.80 -15.42 18.07
C ASP A 294 2.15 -15.38 16.57
N GLY A 295 3.30 -14.79 16.24
CA GLY A 295 3.82 -14.64 14.89
C GLY A 295 3.59 -13.27 14.26
N SER A 296 2.80 -12.39 14.87
CA SER A 296 2.57 -11.02 14.36
C SER A 296 3.78 -10.08 14.58
N TRP A 297 3.73 -8.92 13.94
CA TRP A 297 4.53 -7.73 14.26
C TRP A 297 3.58 -6.57 14.59
N GLY A 298 4.12 -5.53 15.22
CA GLY A 298 3.35 -4.37 15.68
C GLY A 298 2.79 -4.55 17.09
N GLU A 299 1.88 -3.65 17.46
CA GLU A 299 1.30 -3.58 18.80
C GLU A 299 0.42 -4.81 19.09
N ARG A 300 0.63 -5.45 20.25
CA ARG A 300 -0.14 -6.64 20.64
C ARG A 300 -1.49 -6.29 21.23
N ASP A 301 -1.53 -5.23 22.03
CA ASP A 301 -2.67 -4.85 22.87
C ASP A 301 -3.45 -3.68 22.25
N THR A 302 -3.77 -3.83 20.96
CA THR A 302 -4.56 -2.86 20.19
C THR A 302 -5.91 -3.47 19.82
N ASN A 303 -6.94 -2.64 19.83
CA ASN A 303 -8.27 -2.99 19.32
C ASN A 303 -8.39 -2.76 17.81
N ASP A 304 -7.37 -2.18 17.18
CA ASP A 304 -7.33 -1.95 15.74
C ASP A 304 -6.62 -3.14 15.05
N PRO A 305 -7.35 -3.98 14.29
CA PRO A 305 -6.75 -5.09 13.56
C PRO A 305 -5.68 -4.66 12.55
N TYR A 306 -5.80 -3.45 11.99
CA TYR A 306 -4.86 -2.90 11.00
C TYR A 306 -3.45 -2.82 11.58
N LEU A 307 -3.33 -2.28 12.79
CA LEU A 307 -2.07 -2.16 13.55
C LEU A 307 -1.44 -3.51 13.94
N ARG A 308 -2.08 -4.64 13.57
CA ARG A 308 -1.55 -5.99 13.73
C ARG A 308 -1.23 -6.65 12.40
N TYR A 309 -2.19 -6.73 11.48
CA TYR A 309 -1.98 -7.48 10.25
C TYR A 309 -1.07 -6.73 9.27
N HIS A 310 -1.14 -5.39 9.22
CA HIS A 310 -0.38 -4.60 8.26
C HIS A 310 1.12 -4.56 8.60
N PRO A 311 1.56 -4.29 9.86
CA PRO A 311 2.96 -4.45 10.24
C PRO A 311 3.47 -5.89 10.05
N THR A 312 2.61 -6.90 10.26
CA THR A 312 2.96 -8.30 9.99
C THR A 312 3.20 -8.54 8.50
N TRP A 313 2.39 -7.93 7.63
CA TRP A 313 2.56 -8.04 6.18
C TRP A 313 3.84 -7.35 5.73
N THR A 314 4.05 -6.09 6.08
CA THR A 314 5.26 -5.34 5.68
C THR A 314 6.52 -6.00 6.22
N ALA A 315 6.50 -6.58 7.43
CA ALA A 315 7.61 -7.38 7.94
C ALA A 315 7.88 -8.65 7.12
N ILE A 316 6.84 -9.34 6.63
CA ILE A 316 7.02 -10.48 5.71
C ILE A 316 7.69 -10.03 4.40
N ASP A 317 7.24 -8.91 3.83
CA ASP A 317 7.79 -8.33 2.61
C ASP A 317 9.26 -7.89 2.79
N GLY A 318 9.56 -7.22 3.91
CA GLY A 318 10.92 -6.87 4.29
C GLY A 318 11.85 -8.07 4.53
N LEU A 319 11.33 -9.22 4.99
CA LEU A 319 12.13 -10.42 5.27
C LEU A 319 12.28 -11.36 4.06
N ARG A 320 11.28 -11.45 3.18
CA ARG A 320 11.30 -12.41 2.08
C ARG A 320 12.20 -11.99 0.92
N ASP A 321 12.47 -12.97 0.06
CA ASP A 321 13.10 -12.75 -1.24
C ASP A 321 12.04 -12.82 -2.35
N TYR A 322 12.35 -12.21 -3.49
CA TYR A 322 11.42 -12.00 -4.59
C TYR A 322 11.86 -12.73 -5.86
N ALA A 323 10.90 -13.33 -6.55
CA ALA A 323 11.03 -13.85 -7.91
C ALA A 323 10.81 -12.73 -8.93
N TRP A 324 11.68 -11.71 -8.91
CA TRP A 324 11.66 -10.60 -9.87
C TRP A 324 11.63 -11.11 -11.30
N ARG A 325 10.76 -10.57 -12.16
CA ARG A 325 10.75 -10.92 -13.59
C ARG A 325 11.97 -10.36 -14.31
N GLU A 326 12.16 -9.06 -14.22
CA GLU A 326 13.27 -8.31 -14.80
C GLU A 326 13.37 -6.92 -14.16
N GLU A 327 14.40 -6.14 -14.53
CA GLU A 327 14.45 -4.71 -14.22
C GLU A 327 13.63 -3.94 -15.24
N ARG A 328 12.63 -3.18 -14.77
CA ARG A 328 11.71 -2.44 -15.61
C ARG A 328 12.12 -0.98 -15.70
N SER A 329 12.30 -0.50 -16.93
CA SER A 329 12.54 0.93 -17.23
C SER A 329 11.32 1.63 -17.84
N SER A 330 10.15 0.97 -17.85
CA SER A 330 9.08 1.22 -18.83
C SER A 330 8.20 2.45 -18.60
N PHE A 331 8.60 3.40 -17.78
CA PHE A 331 7.98 4.73 -17.77
C PHE A 331 8.79 5.67 -18.64
N ALA A 332 9.06 5.26 -19.89
CA ALA A 332 9.88 6.04 -20.82
C ALA A 332 9.33 7.46 -20.99
N GLU A 333 8.00 7.58 -21.05
CA GLU A 333 7.25 8.84 -21.14
C GLU A 333 7.39 9.71 -19.88
N LEU A 334 7.55 9.10 -18.69
CA LEU A 334 7.70 9.81 -17.43
C LEU A 334 9.16 9.97 -17.01
N LYS A 335 10.13 9.35 -17.70
CA LYS A 335 11.53 9.30 -17.28
C LYS A 335 12.13 10.69 -17.09
N GLN A 336 11.80 11.64 -17.96
CA GLN A 336 12.24 13.03 -17.80
C GLN A 336 11.63 13.67 -16.54
N LEU A 337 10.34 13.46 -16.27
CA LEU A 337 9.66 13.97 -15.07
C LEU A 337 10.22 13.35 -13.78
N LEU A 338 10.44 12.03 -13.78
CA LEU A 338 10.89 11.27 -12.61
C LEU A 338 12.31 11.64 -12.18
N THR A 339 13.17 12.04 -13.12
CA THR A 339 14.57 12.41 -12.86
C THR A 339 14.78 13.90 -12.60
N GLN A 340 13.76 14.73 -12.85
CA GLN A 340 13.84 16.18 -12.61
C GLN A 340 13.87 16.48 -11.10
N ARG A 341 14.81 17.36 -10.73
CA ARG A 341 14.81 18.04 -9.44
C ARG A 341 14.03 19.35 -9.61
N HIS A 342 13.02 19.60 -8.78
CA HIS A 342 12.32 20.88 -8.79
C HIS A 342 13.31 21.99 -8.42
N LYS A 343 13.45 23.00 -9.29
CA LYS A 343 14.11 24.26 -8.94
C LYS A 343 13.07 25.08 -8.17
N GLN A 344 13.19 25.15 -6.85
CA GLN A 344 12.43 26.16 -6.09
C GLN A 344 12.77 27.54 -6.67
N LYS A 345 11.73 28.29 -7.06
CA LYS A 345 11.85 29.71 -7.38
C LYS A 345 11.75 30.51 -6.09
#